data_AF-A0A497GQW6-F1
#
_entry.id   AF-A0A497GQW6-F1
#
_cell.length_a   1.000
_cell.length_b   1.000
_cell.length_c   1.000
_cell.angle_alpha   90.00
_cell.angle_beta   90.00
_cell.angle_gamma   90.00
#
_symmetry.space_group_name_H-M   'P 1'
#
loop_
_entity.id
_entity.type
_entity.pdbx_description
1 polymer ?
#
loop_
_entity_poly.entity_id
_entity_poly.type
_entity_poly.pdbx_seq_one_letter_code
_entity_poly.pdbx_strand_id
1 'polypeptide(L)'
;MAEWAELDIMELMEEEKKAEKIVEEARRRAEEIVKQAEEEAKRIVEEAEKSKEPEEYKKVEYEKLLKELKRVEEDHQKRLDRLKRIAERNLDDVVKFIMRVVLYGEEGS
;
A
#
# COMPACT_ATOMS: atom_id res chain seq x y z
N MET A 1 -29.38 -27.74 7.18
CA MET A 1 -29.27 -26.35 7.64
C MET A 1 -27.87 -26.02 8.18
N ALA A 2 -27.17 -26.92 8.88
CA ALA A 2 -25.80 -26.68 9.36
C ALA A 2 -24.73 -26.64 8.23
N GLU A 3 -24.82 -27.53 7.24
CA GLU A 3 -23.82 -27.61 6.14
C GLU A 3 -23.73 -26.36 5.26
N TRP A 4 -24.82 -25.58 5.15
CA TRP A 4 -24.85 -24.37 4.33
C TRP A 4 -24.13 -23.19 5.01
N ALA A 5 -24.27 -23.08 6.34
CA ALA A 5 -23.56 -22.08 7.13
C ALA A 5 -22.04 -22.37 7.22
N GLU A 6 -21.66 -23.64 7.19
CA GLU A 6 -20.26 -24.08 7.22
C GLU A 6 -19.55 -23.75 5.89
N LEU A 7 -20.26 -23.89 4.75
CA LEU A 7 -19.75 -23.53 3.42
C LEU A 7 -19.52 -22.00 3.29
N ASP A 8 -20.46 -21.20 3.78
CA ASP A 8 -20.43 -19.73 3.74
C ASP A 8 -19.25 -19.16 4.55
N ILE A 9 -18.98 -19.73 5.74
CA ILE A 9 -17.84 -19.35 6.58
C ILE A 9 -16.51 -19.71 5.90
N MET A 10 -16.46 -20.84 5.20
CA MET A 10 -15.24 -21.29 4.52
C MET A 10 -14.89 -20.39 3.32
N GLU A 11 -15.89 -19.97 2.52
CA GLU A 11 -15.70 -18.98 1.45
C GLU A 11 -15.25 -17.62 1.99
N LEU A 12 -15.84 -17.15 3.10
CA LEU A 12 -15.43 -15.89 3.74
C LEU A 12 -13.98 -15.93 4.23
N MET A 13 -13.55 -17.05 4.83
CA MET A 13 -12.16 -17.23 5.25
C MET A 13 -11.19 -17.25 4.05
N GLU A 14 -11.60 -17.82 2.91
CA GLU A 14 -10.78 -17.78 1.70
C GLU A 14 -10.64 -16.37 1.13
N GLU A 15 -11.73 -15.59 1.10
CA GLU A 15 -11.71 -14.20 0.64
C GLU A 15 -10.89 -13.29 1.57
N GLU A 16 -10.99 -13.48 2.88
CA GLU A 16 -10.14 -12.77 3.85
C GLU A 16 -8.65 -13.04 3.57
N LYS A 17 -8.29 -14.30 3.34
CA LYS A 17 -6.91 -14.70 3.03
C LYS A 17 -6.42 -14.16 1.70
N LYS A 18 -7.29 -14.00 0.70
CA LYS A 18 -6.97 -13.33 -0.58
C LYS A 18 -6.76 -11.84 -0.37
N ALA A 19 -7.61 -11.18 0.41
CA ALA A 19 -7.48 -9.77 0.73
C ALA A 19 -6.16 -9.48 1.48
N GLU A 20 -5.80 -10.33 2.44
CA GLU A 20 -4.55 -10.23 3.19
C GLU A 20 -3.32 -10.32 2.28
N LYS A 21 -3.32 -11.27 1.34
CA LYS A 21 -2.26 -11.40 0.32
C LYS A 21 -2.14 -10.16 -0.57
N ILE A 22 -3.26 -9.57 -0.99
CA ILE A 22 -3.24 -8.35 -1.81
C ILE A 22 -2.59 -7.19 -1.05
N VAL A 23 -2.90 -7.05 0.25
CA VAL A 23 -2.30 -6.03 1.11
C VAL A 23 -0.81 -6.27 1.30
N GLU A 24 -0.39 -7.51 1.53
CA GLU A 24 1.01 -7.88 1.68
C GLU A 24 1.82 -7.63 0.40
N GLU A 25 1.29 -8.01 -0.77
CA GLU A 25 1.92 -7.71 -2.06
C GLU A 25 2.02 -6.21 -2.32
N ALA A 26 0.98 -5.44 -1.99
CA ALA A 26 1.00 -3.99 -2.12
C ALA A 26 2.07 -3.34 -1.24
N ARG A 27 2.24 -3.83 0.00
CA ARG A 27 3.32 -3.38 0.89
C ARG A 27 4.69 -3.71 0.32
N ARG A 28 4.89 -4.95 -0.12
CA ARG A 28 6.18 -5.38 -0.69
C ARG A 28 6.55 -4.55 -1.92
N ARG A 29 5.59 -4.27 -2.80
CA ARG A 29 5.81 -3.39 -3.96
C ARG A 29 6.14 -1.96 -3.55
N ALA A 30 5.48 -1.42 -2.52
CA ALA A 30 5.81 -0.09 -2.01
C ALA A 30 7.24 -0.03 -1.46
N GLU A 31 7.66 -1.05 -0.71
CA GLU A 31 9.04 -1.16 -0.21
C GLU A 31 10.06 -1.28 -1.34
N GLU A 32 9.77 -2.10 -2.36
CA GLU A 32 10.62 -2.22 -3.55
C GLU A 32 10.75 -0.88 -4.31
N ILE A 33 9.67 -0.12 -4.46
CA ILE A 33 9.70 1.20 -5.11
C ILE A 33 10.56 2.19 -4.32
N VAL A 34 10.41 2.24 -3.00
CA VAL A 34 11.23 3.12 -2.15
C VAL A 34 12.69 2.74 -2.25
N LYS A 35 13.02 1.45 -2.14
CA LYS A 35 14.39 0.96 -2.24
C LYS A 35 15.01 1.28 -3.61
N GLN A 36 14.27 1.11 -4.71
CA GLN A 36 14.74 1.47 -6.04
C GLN A 36 14.98 2.97 -6.17
N ALA A 37 14.08 3.80 -5.62
CA ALA A 37 14.26 5.25 -5.63
C ALA A 37 15.49 5.69 -4.82
N GLU A 38 15.74 5.07 -3.67
CA GLU A 38 16.95 5.32 -2.86
C GLU A 38 18.23 4.91 -3.61
N GLU A 39 18.25 3.72 -4.22
CA GLU A 39 19.39 3.25 -5.01
C GLU A 39 19.68 4.14 -6.21
N GLU A 40 18.64 4.58 -6.93
CA GLU A 40 18.77 5.48 -8.08
C GLU A 40 19.28 6.85 -7.64
N ALA A 41 18.71 7.41 -6.55
CA ALA A 41 19.18 8.67 -5.98
C ALA A 41 20.66 8.58 -5.59
N LYS A 42 21.08 7.49 -4.94
CA LYS A 42 22.48 7.28 -4.58
C LYS A 42 23.38 7.20 -5.82
N ARG A 43 22.93 6.52 -6.88
CA ARG A 43 23.67 6.40 -8.14
C ARG A 43 23.87 7.76 -8.82
N ILE A 44 22.83 8.60 -8.86
CA ILE A 44 22.90 9.97 -9.38
C ILE A 44 23.94 10.80 -8.62
N VAL A 45 23.99 10.63 -7.29
CA VAL A 45 24.93 11.36 -6.43
C VAL A 45 26.37 10.91 -6.68
N GLU A 46 26.61 9.61 -6.77
CA GLU A 46 27.94 9.07 -7.08
C GLU A 46 28.42 9.47 -8.49
N GLU A 47 27.51 9.54 -9.47
CA GLU A 47 27.81 10.04 -10.81
C GLU A 47 28.11 11.55 -10.81
N ALA A 48 27.31 12.33 -10.07
CA ALA A 48 27.57 13.75 -9.88
C ALA A 48 28.91 13.98 -9.17
N GLU A 49 29.27 13.20 -8.15
CA GLU A 49 30.58 13.29 -7.49
C GLU A 49 31.75 13.02 -8.45
N LYS A 50 31.60 12.05 -9.37
CA LYS A 50 32.61 11.73 -10.39
C LYS A 50 32.70 12.76 -11.52
N SER A 51 31.65 13.55 -11.77
CA SER A 51 31.68 14.61 -12.78
C SER A 51 32.57 15.79 -12.31
N LYS A 52 33.29 16.45 -13.22
CA LYS A 52 34.12 17.63 -12.92
C LYS A 52 33.29 18.91 -12.73
N GLU A 53 32.03 18.80 -12.32
CA GLU A 53 31.19 19.96 -12.08
C GLU A 53 31.61 20.72 -10.81
N PRO A 54 31.44 22.05 -10.77
CA PRO A 54 31.72 22.84 -9.57
C PRO A 54 30.91 22.31 -8.38
N GLU A 55 31.55 22.17 -7.22
CA GLU A 55 30.91 21.63 -5.99
C GLU A 55 29.65 22.39 -5.57
N GLU A 56 29.52 23.68 -5.93
CA GLU A 56 28.31 24.48 -5.72
C GLU A 56 27.12 23.98 -6.55
N TYR A 57 27.34 23.54 -7.79
CA TYR A 57 26.27 23.02 -8.66
C TYR A 57 25.73 21.70 -8.13
N LYS A 58 26.65 20.80 -7.69
CA LYS A 58 26.30 19.52 -7.07
C LYS A 58 25.45 19.70 -5.81
N LYS A 59 25.78 20.68 -4.97
CA LYS A 59 25.02 20.98 -3.73
C LYS A 59 23.59 21.41 -4.01
N VAL A 60 23.39 22.32 -4.97
CA VAL A 60 22.06 22.84 -5.32
C VAL A 60 21.18 21.75 -5.95
N GLU A 61 21.76 20.92 -6.83
CA GLU A 61 21.05 19.78 -7.44
C GLU A 61 20.67 18.74 -6.38
N TYR A 62 21.59 18.44 -5.47
CA TYR A 62 21.39 17.50 -4.36
C TYR A 62 20.27 17.94 -3.42
N GLU A 63 20.22 19.22 -3.05
CA GLU A 63 19.15 19.78 -2.22
C GLU A 63 17.77 19.71 -2.91
N LYS A 64 17.72 19.88 -4.24
CA LYS A 64 16.47 19.71 -5.00
C LYS A 64 16.03 18.25 -5.00
N LEU A 65 16.94 17.33 -5.28
CA LEU A 65 16.69 15.89 -5.26
C LEU A 65 16.15 15.43 -3.90
N LEU A 66 16.77 15.87 -2.79
CA LEU A 66 16.28 15.56 -1.45
C LEU A 66 14.88 16.12 -1.17
N LYS A 67 14.57 17.33 -1.64
CA LYS A 67 13.23 17.90 -1.51
C LYS A 67 12.18 17.14 -2.32
N GLU A 68 12.53 16.71 -3.52
CA GLU A 68 11.65 15.89 -4.36
C GLU A 68 11.43 14.51 -3.75
N LEU A 69 12.50 13.85 -3.30
CA LEU A 69 12.41 12.56 -2.61
C LEU A 69 11.44 12.64 -1.43
N LYS A 70 11.62 13.64 -0.56
CA LYS A 70 10.75 13.86 0.60
C LYS A 70 9.28 14.11 0.20
N ARG A 71 9.04 14.86 -0.88
CA ARG A 71 7.66 15.07 -1.38
C ARG A 71 7.04 13.76 -1.88
N VAL A 72 7.81 12.97 -2.62
CA VAL A 72 7.36 11.67 -3.13
C VAL A 72 7.02 10.72 -1.99
N GLU A 73 7.87 10.66 -0.96
CA GLU A 73 7.62 9.89 0.27
C GLU A 73 6.34 10.34 0.99
N GLU A 74 6.19 11.65 1.25
CA GLU A 74 5.01 12.19 1.93
C GLU A 74 3.71 11.90 1.15
N ASP A 75 3.75 12.01 -0.18
CA ASP A 75 2.59 11.71 -1.03
C ASP A 75 2.26 10.22 -1.07
N HIS A 76 3.28 9.35 -1.09
CA HIS A 76 3.08 7.91 -1.00
C HIS A 76 2.49 7.51 0.36
N GLN A 77 2.99 8.08 1.44
CA GLN A 77 2.47 7.84 2.78
C GLN A 77 0.99 8.25 2.87
N LYS A 78 0.62 9.43 2.36
CA LYS A 78 -0.79 9.88 2.31
C LYS A 78 -1.67 8.99 1.44
N ARG A 79 -1.13 8.37 0.40
CA ARG A 79 -1.88 7.41 -0.44
C ARG A 79 -2.10 6.09 0.31
N LEU A 80 -1.07 5.58 0.98
CA LEU A 80 -1.17 4.38 1.81
C LEU A 80 -2.18 4.56 2.95
N ASP A 81 -2.13 5.69 3.66
CA ASP A 81 -3.09 5.98 4.73
C ASP A 81 -4.53 6.05 4.23
N ARG A 82 -4.75 6.64 3.05
CA ARG A 82 -6.07 6.67 2.42
C ARG A 82 -6.56 5.28 2.05
N LEU A 83 -5.69 4.47 1.44
CA LEU A 83 -6.01 3.12 1.03
C LEU A 83 -6.37 2.24 2.24
N LYS A 84 -5.61 2.38 3.34
CA LYS A 84 -5.89 1.71 4.62
C LYS A 84 -7.27 2.08 5.18
N ARG A 85 -7.60 3.38 5.24
CA ARG A 85 -8.92 3.83 5.73
C ARG A 85 -10.08 3.34 4.88
N ILE A 86 -9.91 3.26 3.57
CA ILE A 86 -10.94 2.73 2.66
C ILE A 86 -11.12 1.23 2.90
N ALA A 87 -10.01 0.49 3.03
CA ALA A 87 -10.05 -0.94 3.33
C ALA A 87 -10.75 -1.22 4.67
N GLU A 88 -10.42 -0.48 5.73
CA GLU A 88 -11.05 -0.61 7.05
C GLU A 88 -12.56 -0.38 6.99
N ARG A 89 -13.02 0.66 6.29
CA ARG A 89 -14.47 0.93 6.13
C ARG A 89 -15.18 -0.18 5.38
N ASN A 90 -14.59 -0.63 4.27
CA ASN A 90 -15.19 -1.71 3.48
C ASN A 90 -15.27 -3.00 4.30
N LEU A 91 -14.27 -3.28 5.14
CA LEU A 91 -14.26 -4.46 6.01
C LEU A 91 -15.38 -4.40 7.05
N ASP A 92 -15.60 -3.24 7.67
CA ASP A 92 -16.73 -2.99 8.58
C ASP A 92 -18.09 -3.21 7.90
N ASP A 93 -18.25 -2.74 6.66
CA ASP A 93 -19.49 -2.89 5.91
C ASP A 93 -19.75 -4.34 5.49
N VAL A 94 -18.69 -5.07 5.09
CA VAL A 94 -18.74 -6.50 4.80
C VAL A 94 -19.11 -7.31 6.05
N VAL A 95 -18.50 -7.03 7.20
CA VAL A 95 -18.84 -7.70 8.47
C VAL A 95 -20.31 -7.47 8.84
N LYS A 96 -20.81 -6.24 8.71
CA LYS A 96 -22.23 -5.93 8.97
C LYS A 96 -23.17 -6.66 8.01
N PHE A 97 -22.78 -6.78 6.75
CA PHE A 97 -23.54 -7.52 5.74
C PHE A 97 -23.62 -9.01 6.12
N ILE A 98 -22.48 -9.64 6.42
CA ILE A 98 -22.42 -11.05 6.85
C ILE A 98 -23.25 -11.26 8.11
N MET A 99 -23.11 -10.41 9.13
CA MET A 99 -23.93 -10.50 10.35
C MET A 99 -25.42 -10.42 10.05
N ARG A 100 -25.83 -9.60 9.07
CA ARG A 100 -27.24 -9.50 8.68
C ARG A 100 -27.74 -10.78 8.03
N VAL A 101 -26.98 -11.33 7.09
CA VAL A 101 -27.29 -12.59 6.40
C VAL A 101 -27.37 -13.75 7.40
N VAL A 102 -26.38 -13.88 8.28
CA VAL A 102 -26.28 -14.98 9.26
C VAL A 102 -27.35 -14.90 10.35
N LEU A 103 -27.64 -13.70 10.90
CA LEU A 103 -28.57 -13.55 12.02
C LEU A 103 -30.03 -13.45 11.60
N TYR A 104 -30.31 -12.84 10.45
CA TYR A 104 -31.68 -12.53 10.04
C TYR A 104 -32.15 -13.33 8.82
N GLY A 105 -31.27 -14.09 8.14
CA GLY A 105 -31.65 -14.92 7.00
C GLY A 105 -32.24 -14.11 5.84
N GLU A 106 -31.92 -12.82 5.73
CA GLU A 106 -32.35 -12.00 4.61
C GLU A 106 -31.54 -12.39 3.37
N GLU A 107 -32.13 -13.23 2.52
CA GLU A 107 -31.67 -13.43 1.15
C GLU A 107 -31.70 -12.07 0.42
N GLY A 108 -30.53 -11.60 -0.03
CA GLY A 108 -30.39 -10.35 -0.76
C GLY A 108 -31.32 -10.32 -1.98
N SER A 109 -32.13 -9.26 -2.06
CA SER A 109 -32.91 -8.92 -3.26
C SER A 109 -32.06 -8.26 -4.34
#